data_AF-A0A524FPP1-F1
#
_entry.id   AF-A0A524FPP1-F1
#
_cell.length_a   1.000
_cell.length_b   1.000
_cell.length_c   1.000
_cell.angle_alpha   90.00
_cell.angle_beta   90.00
_cell.angle_gamma   90.00
#
_symmetry.space_group_name_H-M   'P 1'
#
loop_
_entity.id
_entity.type
_entity.pdbx_description
1 polymer ?
#
loop_
_entity_poly.entity_id
_entity_poly.type
_entity_poly.pdbx_seq_one_letter_code
_entity_poly.pdbx_strand_id
1 'polypeptide(L)'
;MIEEEEYHLDLQPKVKVLESRVCSIVMRIFGWVLLTSCVYRWIVYFFVYHYYRPLTHTTFLTLILISLTCINKFESVLLNSAVSMSFLLFVLVTLFFIPIVSDIPSFMEGVVLHAMIAVFQIYLIINKKIIISKKYLLWSFLLYLIFISSYDSFTRIIAAINIAEEVSVIEMTVQVFYILCISTAVVYFFKKRFGMILF
;
A
#
# COMPACT_ATOMS: atom_id res chain seq x y z
N MET A 1 6.79 37.50 25.32
CA MET A 1 8.09 36.97 24.88
C MET A 1 7.82 35.53 24.52
N ILE A 2 7.67 35.30 23.22
CA ILE A 2 7.27 34.04 22.63
C ILE A 2 8.52 33.16 22.72
N GLU A 3 8.57 32.25 23.69
CA GLU A 3 9.54 31.17 23.63
C GLU A 3 9.08 30.27 22.49
N GLU A 4 9.83 30.35 21.40
CA GLU A 4 9.86 29.37 20.33
C GLU A 4 10.05 28.00 20.98
N GLU A 5 8.94 27.28 21.18
CA GLU A 5 8.98 25.83 21.32
C GLU A 5 9.67 25.31 20.07
N GLU A 6 10.96 25.05 20.24
CA GLU A 6 11.83 24.32 19.36
C GLU A 6 11.06 23.08 18.94
N TYR A 7 10.42 23.16 17.77
CA TYR A 7 9.86 22.04 17.04
C TYR A 7 11.06 21.15 16.71
N HIS A 8 11.50 20.35 17.69
CA HIS A 8 12.30 19.18 17.45
C HIS A 8 11.46 18.34 16.52
N LEU A 9 11.77 18.49 15.23
CA LEU A 9 11.46 17.60 14.16
C LEU A 9 12.15 16.29 14.55
N ASP A 10 11.58 15.60 15.53
CA ASP A 10 12.07 14.35 16.06
C ASP A 10 11.82 13.33 14.96
N LEU A 11 12.78 13.29 14.04
CA LEU A 11 12.92 12.36 12.95
C LEU A 11 12.94 10.98 13.61
N GLN A 12 11.73 10.42 13.69
CA GLN A 12 11.31 9.11 14.20
C GLN A 12 12.45 8.15 14.55
N PRO A 13 12.37 7.44 15.68
CA PRO A 13 13.36 6.42 16.01
C PRO A 13 13.42 5.38 14.89
N LYS A 14 14.53 5.35 14.14
CA LYS A 14 14.85 4.28 13.19
C LYS A 14 15.16 3.03 14.00
N VAL A 15 14.12 2.27 14.34
CA VAL A 15 14.29 0.99 15.01
C VAL A 15 14.80 0.00 13.99
N LYS A 16 15.99 -0.55 14.24
CA LYS A 16 16.61 -1.54 13.36
C LYS A 16 15.77 -2.82 13.35
N VAL A 17 15.10 -3.08 12.23
CA VAL A 17 14.21 -4.26 12.08
C VAL A 17 14.99 -5.50 11.64
N LEU A 18 15.93 -5.35 10.70
CA LEU A 18 16.73 -6.44 10.16
C LEU A 18 18.10 -6.51 10.84
N GLU A 19 18.35 -7.60 11.57
CA GLU A 19 19.63 -7.83 12.25
C GLU A 19 20.71 -8.37 11.30
N SER A 20 20.33 -9.30 10.41
CA SER A 20 21.24 -9.88 9.43
C SER A 20 21.62 -8.89 8.34
N ARG A 21 22.92 -8.66 8.17
CA ARG A 21 23.48 -7.80 7.12
C ARG A 21 23.11 -8.30 5.72
N VAL A 22 23.11 -9.61 5.50
CA VAL A 22 22.77 -10.22 4.19
C VAL A 22 21.31 -9.96 3.85
N CYS A 23 20.39 -10.24 4.78
CA CYS A 23 18.97 -9.99 4.58
C CYS A 23 18.69 -8.50 4.32
N SER A 24 19.36 -7.62 5.07
CA SER A 24 19.28 -6.17 4.85
C SER A 24 19.73 -5.74 3.45
N ILE A 25 20.78 -6.35 2.89
CA ILE A 25 21.28 -6.02 1.55
C ILE A 25 20.29 -6.54 0.50
N VAL A 26 19.84 -7.79 0.62
CA VAL A 26 18.89 -8.41 -0.31
C VAL A 26 17.59 -7.60 -0.38
N MET A 27 17.02 -7.23 0.76
CA MET A 27 15.80 -6.41 0.80
C MET A 27 16.00 -5.04 0.14
N ARG A 28 17.16 -4.41 0.34
CA ARG A 28 17.47 -3.13 -0.28
C ARG A 28 17.62 -3.25 -1.80
N ILE A 29 18.30 -4.28 -2.29
CA ILE A 29 18.44 -4.56 -3.72
C ILE A 29 17.06 -4.80 -4.34
N PHE A 30 16.24 -5.64 -3.71
CA PHE A 30 14.87 -5.89 -4.15
C PHE A 30 14.07 -4.58 -4.24
N GLY A 31 14.15 -3.73 -3.21
CA GLY A 31 13.50 -2.42 -3.20
C GLY A 31 13.95 -1.52 -4.36
N TRP A 32 15.26 -1.45 -4.65
CA TRP A 32 15.77 -0.69 -5.80
C TRP A 32 15.31 -1.25 -7.14
N VAL A 33 15.37 -2.57 -7.33
CA VAL A 33 14.90 -3.22 -8.57
C VAL A 33 13.42 -2.93 -8.81
N LEU A 34 12.59 -3.02 -7.77
CA LEU A 34 11.18 -2.70 -7.84
C LEU A 34 10.95 -1.22 -8.16
N LEU A 35 11.65 -0.31 -7.48
CA LEU A 35 11.53 1.13 -7.72
C LEU A 35 11.94 1.50 -9.15
N THR A 36 13.07 0.99 -9.64
CA THR A 36 13.53 1.21 -11.01
C THR A 36 12.52 0.67 -12.02
N SER A 37 11.88 -0.47 -11.75
CA SER A 37 10.82 -1.02 -12.59
C SER A 37 9.59 -0.12 -12.62
N CYS A 38 9.19 0.45 -11.48
CA CYS A 38 8.11 1.44 -11.41
C CYS A 38 8.46 2.72 -12.17
N VAL A 39 9.68 3.25 -12.02
CA VAL A 39 10.14 4.45 -12.73
C VAL A 39 10.20 4.21 -14.24
N TYR A 40 10.72 3.07 -14.67
CA TYR A 40 10.72 2.68 -16.08
C TYR A 40 9.29 2.63 -16.64
N ARG A 41 8.37 1.96 -15.93
CA ARG A 41 6.96 1.90 -16.33
C ARG A 41 6.35 3.31 -16.37
N TRP A 42 6.67 4.18 -15.43
CA TRP A 42 6.22 5.57 -15.45
C TRP A 42 6.71 6.31 -16.70
N ILE A 43 8.02 6.26 -17.01
CA ILE A 43 8.59 6.91 -18.19
C ILE A 43 7.92 6.42 -19.48
N VAL A 44 7.77 5.10 -19.62
CA VAL A 44 7.19 4.49 -20.83
C VAL A 44 5.72 4.89 -21.01
N TYR A 45 4.90 4.76 -19.97
CA TYR A 45 3.47 5.07 -20.09
C TYR A 45 3.20 6.58 -20.20
N PHE A 46 4.04 7.41 -19.57
CA PHE A 46 3.88 8.86 -19.57
C PHE A 46 4.38 9.49 -20.89
N PHE A 47 5.62 9.21 -21.30
CA PHE A 47 6.26 9.88 -22.44
C PHE A 47 6.11 9.15 -23.78
N VAL A 48 6.02 7.82 -23.77
CA VAL A 48 5.95 7.04 -25.02
C VAL A 48 4.48 6.78 -25.39
N TYR A 49 3.74 6.11 -24.51
CA TYR A 49 2.36 5.70 -24.80
C TYR A 49 1.31 6.76 -24.55
N HIS A 50 1.62 7.81 -23.77
CA HIS A 50 0.65 8.84 -23.35
C HIS A 50 -0.63 8.23 -22.71
N TYR A 51 -0.47 7.08 -22.04
CA TYR A 51 -1.55 6.33 -21.43
C TYR A 51 -1.37 6.36 -19.90
N TYR A 52 -2.00 7.35 -19.27
CA TYR A 52 -1.75 7.69 -17.86
C TYR A 52 -2.52 6.81 -16.87
N ARG A 53 -3.57 6.12 -17.31
CA ARG A 53 -4.46 5.31 -16.46
C ARG A 53 -3.71 4.29 -15.59
N PRO A 54 -2.71 3.55 -16.09
CA PRO A 54 -1.96 2.59 -15.27
C PRO A 54 -1.17 3.21 -14.11
N LEU A 55 -0.82 4.49 -14.24
CA LEU A 55 -0.01 5.23 -13.28
C LEU A 55 -0.84 5.77 -12.11
N THR A 56 -2.17 5.86 -12.28
CA THR A 56 -3.09 6.32 -11.24
C THR A 56 -3.63 5.18 -10.37
N HIS A 57 -3.31 3.92 -10.67
CA HIS A 57 -3.76 2.80 -9.86
C HIS A 57 -3.13 2.78 -8.48
N THR A 58 -3.95 2.38 -7.50
CA THR A 58 -3.50 2.08 -6.13
C THR A 58 -2.38 1.05 -6.12
N THR A 59 -2.44 0.03 -6.99
CA THR A 59 -1.38 -0.96 -7.19
C THR A 59 -0.03 -0.31 -7.49
N PHE A 60 0.00 0.71 -8.37
CA PHE A 60 1.23 1.39 -8.73
C PHE A 60 1.81 2.19 -7.55
N LEU A 61 0.96 2.97 -6.85
CA LEU A 61 1.36 3.70 -5.64
C LEU A 61 1.87 2.74 -4.56
N THR A 62 1.14 1.66 -4.29
CA THR A 62 1.52 0.69 -3.26
C THR A 62 2.83 -0.01 -3.60
N LEU A 63 3.11 -0.33 -4.86
CA LEU A 63 4.41 -0.87 -5.28
C LEU A 63 5.55 0.12 -5.01
N ILE A 64 5.35 1.42 -5.27
CA ILE A 64 6.32 2.46 -4.90
C ILE A 64 6.53 2.48 -3.39
N LEU A 65 5.47 2.49 -2.59
CA LEU A 65 5.58 2.51 -1.12
C LEU A 65 6.28 1.24 -0.58
N ILE A 66 5.99 0.07 -1.15
CA ILE A 66 6.69 -1.19 -0.85
C ILE A 66 8.18 -1.06 -1.17
N SER A 67 8.53 -0.55 -2.35
CA SER A 67 9.91 -0.38 -2.77
C SER A 67 10.70 0.52 -1.80
N LEU A 68 10.13 1.66 -1.39
CA LEU A 68 10.72 2.59 -0.43
C LEU A 68 10.84 1.96 0.97
N THR A 69 9.85 1.17 1.37
CA THR A 69 9.86 0.43 2.64
C THR A 69 11.01 -0.57 2.69
N CYS A 70 11.21 -1.32 1.60
CA CYS A 70 12.31 -2.28 1.44
C CYS A 70 13.68 -1.59 1.41
N ILE A 71 13.83 -0.47 0.68
CA ILE A 71 15.08 0.32 0.64
C ILE A 71 15.46 0.80 2.05
N ASN A 72 14.46 1.24 2.82
CA ASN A 72 14.60 1.65 4.21
C ASN A 72 14.64 0.49 5.21
N LYS A 73 14.64 -0.76 4.75
CA LYS A 73 14.73 -1.97 5.59
C LYS A 73 13.67 -1.99 6.70
N PHE A 74 12.47 -1.47 6.42
CA PHE A 74 11.35 -1.37 7.36
C PHE A 74 11.60 -0.46 8.57
N GLU A 75 12.63 0.41 8.53
CA GLU A 75 12.98 1.30 9.66
C GLU A 75 12.11 2.58 9.71
N SER A 76 11.40 2.90 8.63
CA SER A 76 10.55 4.10 8.56
C SER A 76 9.13 3.79 9.04
N VAL A 77 8.75 4.38 10.17
CA VAL A 77 7.42 4.21 10.78
C VAL A 77 6.33 4.77 9.85
N LEU A 78 6.60 5.90 9.19
CA LEU A 78 5.70 6.48 8.17
C LEU A 78 5.43 5.49 7.02
N LEU A 79 6.48 4.93 6.42
CA LEU A 79 6.33 4.02 5.28
C LEU A 79 5.66 2.71 5.69
N ASN A 80 6.01 2.17 6.86
CA ASN A 80 5.36 0.97 7.40
C ASN A 80 3.87 1.20 7.63
N SER A 81 3.49 2.34 8.24
CA SER A 81 2.10 2.73 8.39
C SER A 81 1.41 2.83 7.03
N ALA A 82 2.02 3.52 6.05
CA ALA A 82 1.44 3.73 4.73
C ALA A 82 1.23 2.43 3.96
N VAL A 83 2.24 1.56 3.89
CA VAL A 83 2.11 0.30 3.16
C VAL A 83 1.06 -0.62 3.81
N SER A 84 0.91 -0.61 5.13
CA SER A 84 -0.03 -1.51 5.81
C SER A 84 -1.51 -1.16 5.57
N MET A 85 -1.83 0.07 5.14
CA MET A 85 -3.21 0.56 5.10
C MET A 85 -4.12 -0.11 4.07
N SER A 86 -3.59 -0.52 2.93
CA SER A 86 -4.40 -1.07 1.83
C SER A 86 -4.47 -2.60 1.82
N PHE A 87 -4.00 -3.29 2.88
CA PHE A 87 -3.94 -4.76 2.89
C PHE A 87 -5.30 -5.41 2.62
N LEU A 88 -6.37 -4.94 3.28
CA LEU A 88 -7.70 -5.53 3.13
C LEU A 88 -8.25 -5.30 1.72
N LEU A 89 -7.95 -4.15 1.12
CA LEU A 89 -8.32 -3.86 -0.26
C LEU A 89 -7.67 -4.87 -1.22
N PHE A 90 -6.36 -5.10 -1.12
CA PHE A 90 -5.67 -6.05 -1.99
C PHE A 90 -6.10 -7.51 -1.73
N VAL A 91 -6.42 -7.89 -0.49
CA VAL A 91 -7.01 -9.19 -0.18
C VAL A 91 -8.35 -9.38 -0.90
N LEU A 92 -9.27 -8.41 -0.77
CA LEU A 92 -10.58 -8.49 -1.40
C LEU A 92 -10.48 -8.50 -2.92
N VAL A 93 -9.69 -7.59 -3.50
CA VAL A 93 -9.44 -7.55 -4.95
C VAL A 93 -8.92 -8.91 -5.44
N THR A 94 -7.95 -9.50 -4.74
CA THR A 94 -7.41 -10.82 -5.11
C THR A 94 -8.50 -11.89 -5.11
N LEU A 95 -9.29 -11.98 -4.03
CA LEU A 95 -10.35 -12.99 -3.89
C LEU A 95 -11.45 -12.83 -4.96
N PHE A 96 -11.83 -11.60 -5.28
CA PHE A 96 -12.83 -11.34 -6.31
C PHE A 96 -12.32 -11.59 -7.73
N PHE A 97 -11.03 -11.39 -8.00
CA PHE A 97 -10.47 -11.61 -9.35
C PHE A 97 -10.28 -13.09 -9.70
N ILE A 98 -10.00 -13.96 -8.71
CA ILE A 98 -9.76 -15.40 -8.94
C ILE A 98 -10.84 -16.05 -9.83
N PRO A 99 -12.16 -15.93 -9.54
CA PRO A 99 -13.18 -16.61 -10.34
C PRO A 99 -13.42 -16.02 -11.73
N ILE A 100 -12.81 -14.87 -12.05
CA ILE A 100 -13.16 -14.08 -13.23
C ILE A 100 -12.09 -14.15 -14.32
N VAL A 101 -10.84 -14.32 -13.91
CA VAL A 101 -9.72 -14.32 -14.84
C VAL A 101 -9.82 -15.51 -15.80
N SER A 102 -9.82 -15.21 -17.09
CA SER A 102 -9.91 -16.19 -18.17
C SER A 102 -8.61 -16.40 -18.95
N ASP A 103 -7.61 -15.53 -18.74
CA ASP A 103 -6.34 -15.55 -19.47
C ASP A 103 -5.11 -15.40 -18.55
N ILE A 104 -3.96 -15.90 -19.02
CA ILE A 104 -2.71 -15.92 -18.25
C ILE A 104 -2.21 -14.50 -17.92
N PRO A 105 -2.16 -13.52 -18.84
CA PRO A 105 -1.79 -12.15 -18.51
C PRO A 105 -2.62 -11.52 -17.39
N SER A 106 -3.96 -11.62 -17.47
CA SER A 106 -4.88 -11.12 -16.44
C SER A 106 -4.70 -11.84 -15.10
N PHE A 107 -4.35 -13.13 -15.11
CA PHE A 107 -4.01 -13.88 -13.90
C PHE A 107 -2.76 -13.33 -13.22
N MET A 108 -1.70 -13.10 -14.00
CA MET A 108 -0.43 -12.63 -13.49
C MET A 108 -0.50 -11.19 -12.97
N GLU A 109 -1.10 -10.28 -13.76
CA GLU A 109 -1.19 -8.86 -13.40
C GLU A 109 -2.30 -8.56 -12.38
N GLY A 110 -3.38 -9.35 -12.38
CA GLY A 110 -4.51 -9.21 -11.46
C GLY A 110 -4.30 -10.01 -10.19
N VAL A 111 -4.43 -11.33 -10.26
CA VAL A 111 -4.47 -12.19 -9.06
C VAL A 111 -3.10 -12.28 -8.41
N VAL A 112 -2.06 -12.68 -9.15
CA VAL A 112 -0.73 -12.96 -8.58
C VAL A 112 -0.11 -11.69 -8.00
N LEU A 113 -0.12 -10.59 -8.75
CA LEU A 113 0.44 -9.32 -8.29
C LEU A 113 -0.27 -8.79 -7.04
N HIS A 114 -1.60 -8.76 -7.02
CA HIS A 114 -2.35 -8.29 -5.85
C HIS A 114 -2.18 -9.22 -4.64
N ALA A 115 -2.11 -10.55 -4.87
CA ALA A 115 -1.81 -11.51 -3.82
C ALA A 115 -0.43 -11.27 -3.20
N MET A 116 0.60 -11.04 -4.03
CA MET A 116 1.96 -10.74 -3.56
C MET A 116 2.00 -9.45 -2.73
N ILE A 117 1.29 -8.40 -3.17
CA ILE A 117 1.15 -7.15 -2.42
C ILE A 117 0.47 -7.41 -1.08
N ALA A 118 -0.68 -8.10 -1.08
CA ALA A 118 -1.42 -8.41 0.14
C ALA A 118 -0.58 -9.22 1.14
N VAL A 119 0.13 -10.26 0.67
CA VAL A 119 1.03 -11.08 1.50
C VAL A 119 2.15 -10.22 2.10
N PHE A 120 2.75 -9.33 1.31
CA PHE A 120 3.77 -8.42 1.82
C PHE A 120 3.23 -7.47 2.90
N GLN A 121 2.04 -6.90 2.68
CA GLN A 121 1.40 -6.01 3.65
C GLN A 121 1.03 -6.75 4.94
N ILE A 122 0.48 -7.96 4.83
CA ILE A 122 0.18 -8.82 5.97
C ILE A 122 1.47 -9.16 6.74
N TYR A 123 2.57 -9.43 6.04
CA TYR A 123 3.88 -9.62 6.69
C TYR A 123 4.30 -8.39 7.51
N LEU A 124 4.13 -7.17 6.99
CA LEU A 124 4.41 -5.94 7.76
C LEU A 124 3.55 -5.84 9.02
N ILE A 125 2.28 -6.19 8.91
CA ILE A 125 1.32 -6.10 10.01
C ILE A 125 1.66 -7.11 11.11
N ILE A 126 1.96 -8.36 10.73
CA ILE A 126 2.23 -9.45 11.67
C ILE A 126 3.62 -9.34 12.30
N ASN A 127 4.61 -8.82 11.58
CA ASN A 127 5.98 -8.76 12.09
C ASN A 127 6.08 -7.86 13.33
N LYS A 128 6.48 -8.47 14.45
CA LYS A 128 6.55 -7.82 15.77
C LYS A 128 7.62 -6.75 15.90
N LYS A 129 8.63 -6.75 15.01
CA LYS A 129 9.72 -5.76 15.01
C LYS A 129 9.39 -4.50 14.22
N ILE A 130 8.34 -4.55 13.39
CA ILE A 130 7.95 -3.45 12.50
C ILE A 130 6.98 -2.54 13.24
N ILE A 131 7.46 -1.36 13.60
CA ILE A 131 6.71 -0.35 14.34
C ILE A 131 5.93 0.54 13.37
N ILE A 132 4.75 0.95 13.81
CA ILE A 132 3.88 1.91 13.12
C ILE A 132 3.50 3.06 14.07
N SER A 133 2.95 4.15 13.56
CA SER A 133 2.47 5.28 14.38
C SER A 133 0.99 5.53 14.14
N LYS A 134 0.29 5.90 15.21
CA LYS A 134 -1.12 6.32 15.15
C LYS A 134 -1.29 7.54 14.22
N LYS A 135 -0.44 8.56 14.36
CA LYS A 135 -0.44 9.74 13.49
C LYS A 135 -0.28 9.30 12.04
N TYR A 136 0.74 8.49 11.73
CA TYR A 136 0.97 8.09 10.33
C TYR A 136 -0.07 7.14 9.76
N LEU A 137 -0.75 6.33 10.57
CA LEU A 137 -1.92 5.57 10.10
C LEU A 137 -3.03 6.51 9.62
N LEU A 138 -3.33 7.59 10.35
CA LEU A 138 -4.33 8.58 9.94
C LEU A 138 -3.90 9.33 8.68
N TRP A 139 -2.64 9.75 8.60
CA TRP A 139 -2.11 10.41 7.39
C TRP A 139 -2.17 9.49 6.18
N SER A 140 -1.85 8.22 6.38
CA SER A 140 -1.92 7.21 5.32
C SER A 140 -3.36 6.93 4.91
N PHE A 141 -4.30 6.91 5.85
CA PHE A 141 -5.73 6.83 5.56
C PHE A 141 -6.18 7.95 4.63
N LEU A 142 -5.82 9.20 4.97
CA LEU A 142 -6.13 10.37 4.15
C LEU A 142 -5.46 10.29 2.76
N LEU A 143 -4.19 9.88 2.71
CA LEU A 143 -3.46 9.67 1.46
C LEU A 143 -4.18 8.68 0.54
N TYR A 144 -4.58 7.52 1.07
CA TYR A 144 -5.32 6.52 0.29
C TYR A 144 -6.72 6.98 -0.09
N LEU A 145 -7.41 7.80 0.73
CA LEU A 145 -8.68 8.38 0.30
C LEU A 145 -8.51 9.32 -0.90
N ILE A 146 -7.46 10.15 -0.92
CA ILE A 146 -7.16 11.04 -2.05
C ILE A 146 -6.76 10.23 -3.30
N PHE A 147 -6.02 9.15 -3.13
CA PHE A 147 -5.61 8.32 -4.27
C PHE A 147 -6.72 7.41 -4.77
N ILE A 148 -7.59 6.88 -3.91
CA ILE A 148 -8.68 5.99 -4.33
C ILE A 148 -9.89 6.77 -4.84
N SER A 149 -10.07 8.04 -4.45
CA SER A 149 -11.01 8.92 -5.16
C SER A 149 -10.68 9.09 -6.65
N SER A 150 -9.50 8.63 -7.09
CA SER A 150 -9.09 8.54 -8.50
C SER A 150 -9.54 7.23 -9.21
N TYR A 151 -10.68 6.65 -8.81
CA TYR A 151 -11.57 5.78 -9.61
C TYR A 151 -11.20 4.31 -9.94
N ASP A 152 -9.96 3.85 -9.82
CA ASP A 152 -9.52 2.81 -10.79
C ASP A 152 -9.32 1.36 -10.29
N SER A 153 -9.47 1.06 -9.00
CA SER A 153 -9.32 -0.34 -8.51
C SER A 153 -10.64 -1.13 -8.52
N PHE A 154 -11.76 -0.46 -8.24
CA PHE A 154 -13.08 -1.11 -8.20
C PHE A 154 -13.78 -1.14 -9.56
N THR A 155 -13.52 -0.20 -10.45
CA THR A 155 -13.96 -0.29 -11.86
C THR A 155 -13.44 -1.54 -12.55
N ARG A 156 -12.25 -2.03 -12.17
CA ARG A 156 -11.74 -3.32 -12.66
C ARG A 156 -12.46 -4.51 -12.04
N ILE A 157 -12.79 -4.47 -10.74
CA ILE A 157 -13.62 -5.52 -10.10
C ILE A 157 -15.00 -5.58 -10.78
N ILE A 158 -15.63 -4.43 -11.03
CA ILE A 158 -16.95 -4.35 -11.65
C ILE A 158 -16.93 -4.80 -13.11
N ALA A 159 -15.95 -4.34 -13.90
CA ALA A 159 -15.75 -4.79 -15.27
C ALA A 159 -15.49 -6.30 -15.35
N ALA A 160 -14.83 -6.85 -14.33
CA ALA A 160 -14.54 -8.27 -14.22
C ALA A 160 -15.82 -9.08 -13.87
N ILE A 161 -16.62 -8.66 -12.87
CA ILE A 161 -17.80 -9.45 -12.43
C ILE A 161 -18.91 -9.47 -13.51
N ASN A 162 -18.74 -8.75 -14.63
CA ASN A 162 -19.72 -8.66 -15.72
C ASN A 162 -21.10 -8.23 -15.18
N ILE A 163 -21.09 -7.46 -14.09
CA ILE A 163 -22.23 -6.69 -13.63
C ILE A 163 -22.32 -5.53 -14.61
N ALA A 164 -22.83 -5.84 -15.80
CA ALA A 164 -23.53 -4.85 -16.57
C ALA A 164 -24.63 -4.31 -15.63
N GLU A 165 -24.60 -3.00 -15.43
CA GLU A 165 -25.61 -2.17 -14.76
C GLU A 165 -25.38 -1.81 -13.27
N GLU A 166 -25.02 -0.52 -13.09
CA GLU A 166 -25.42 0.37 -12.00
C GLU A 166 -24.78 0.31 -10.60
N VAL A 167 -23.53 -0.11 -10.42
CA VAL A 167 -22.80 0.34 -9.21
C VAL A 167 -22.39 1.79 -9.40
N SER A 168 -23.10 2.71 -8.76
CA SER A 168 -22.78 4.13 -8.81
C SER A 168 -21.37 4.39 -8.27
N VAL A 169 -20.66 5.38 -8.84
CA VAL A 169 -19.35 5.85 -8.33
C VAL A 169 -19.41 6.15 -6.84
N ILE A 170 -20.54 6.70 -6.39
CA ILE A 170 -20.80 7.04 -4.99
C ILE A 170 -20.76 5.78 -4.13
N GLU A 171 -21.46 4.73 -4.53
CA GLU A 171 -21.49 3.46 -3.80
C GLU A 171 -20.10 2.84 -3.68
N MET A 172 -19.34 2.79 -4.78
CA MET A 172 -17.95 2.31 -4.74
C MET A 172 -17.08 3.11 -3.79
N THR A 173 -17.17 4.44 -3.84
CA THR A 173 -16.38 5.34 -2.99
C THR A 173 -16.67 5.08 -1.52
N VAL A 174 -17.95 4.88 -1.18
CA VAL A 174 -18.40 4.54 0.17
C VAL A 174 -17.88 3.16 0.60
N GLN A 175 -17.95 2.14 -0.26
CA GLN A 175 -17.43 0.81 0.03
C GLN A 175 -15.91 0.83 0.28
N VAL A 176 -15.13 1.54 -0.56
CA VAL A 176 -13.70 1.74 -0.34
C VAL A 176 -13.43 2.38 1.00
N PHE A 177 -14.14 3.47 1.31
CA PHE A 177 -13.99 4.19 2.57
C PHE A 177 -14.17 3.24 3.77
N TYR A 178 -15.21 2.40 3.75
CA TYR A 178 -15.43 1.40 4.80
C TYR A 178 -14.32 0.35 4.85
N ILE A 179 -13.86 -0.15 3.71
CA ILE A 179 -12.74 -1.12 3.66
C ILE A 179 -11.47 -0.51 4.25
N LEU A 180 -11.15 0.74 3.92
CA LEU A 180 -10.01 1.44 4.51
C LEU A 180 -10.19 1.67 6.01
N CYS A 181 -11.39 2.04 6.46
CA CYS A 181 -11.69 2.21 7.89
C CYS A 181 -11.46 0.90 8.66
N ILE A 182 -11.99 -0.21 8.14
CA ILE A 182 -11.81 -1.54 8.74
C ILE A 182 -10.33 -1.94 8.71
N SER A 183 -9.65 -1.75 7.58
CA SER A 183 -8.22 -2.02 7.45
C SER A 183 -7.40 -1.25 8.49
N THR A 184 -7.67 0.05 8.64
CA THR A 184 -7.04 0.91 9.66
C THR A 184 -7.28 0.39 11.06
N ALA A 185 -8.53 0.06 11.38
CA ALA A 185 -8.92 -0.46 12.69
C ALA A 185 -8.19 -1.78 12.98
N VAL A 186 -8.17 -2.73 12.03
CA VAL A 186 -7.49 -4.02 12.18
C VAL A 186 -5.99 -3.82 12.42
N VAL A 187 -5.33 -3.00 11.60
CA VAL A 187 -3.89 -2.71 11.76
C VAL A 187 -3.63 -2.07 13.12
N TYR A 188 -4.42 -1.08 13.51
CA TYR A 188 -4.30 -0.40 14.80
C TYR A 188 -4.50 -1.35 15.98
N PHE A 189 -5.61 -2.10 16.03
CA PHE A 189 -5.89 -3.01 17.14
C PHE A 189 -4.86 -4.13 17.24
N PHE A 190 -4.46 -4.70 16.11
CA PHE A 190 -3.44 -5.74 16.08
C PHE A 190 -2.10 -5.22 16.61
N LYS A 191 -1.59 -4.12 16.05
CA LYS A 191 -0.29 -3.56 16.47
C LYS A 191 -0.32 -3.02 17.90
N LYS A 192 -1.45 -2.45 18.34
CA LYS A 192 -1.65 -1.98 19.72
C LYS A 192 -1.55 -3.13 20.72
N ARG A 193 -2.17 -4.29 20.41
CA ARG A 193 -2.12 -5.49 21.28
C ARG A 193 -0.69 -5.96 21.58
N PHE A 194 0.25 -5.69 20.68
CA PHE A 194 1.66 -6.08 20.83
C PHE A 194 2.60 -4.92 21.19
N GLY A 195 2.07 -3.74 21.54
CA GLY A 195 2.89 -2.59 21.94
C GLY A 195 3.74 -1.97 20.80
N MET A 196 3.35 -2.17 19.55
CA MET A 196 4.10 -1.73 18.36
C MET A 196 3.63 -0.39 17.77
N ILE A 197 2.93 0.42 18.56
CA ILE A 197 2.39 1.71 18.11
C ILE A 197 3.09 2.84 18.84
N LEU A 198 3.75 3.71 18.08
CA LEU A 198 4.19 5.01 18.55
C LEU A 198 3.03 6.01 18.50
N PHE A 199 2.99 6.92 19.47
CA PHE A 199 1.96 7.94 19.55
C PHE A 199 2.08 8.96 18.42
#